data_AF-A0A3P0MLG1-F1
#
_entry.id   AF-A0A3P0MLG1-F1
#
_cell.length_a   1.000
_cell.length_b   1.000
_cell.length_c   1.000
_cell.angle_alpha   90.00
_cell.angle_beta   90.00
_cell.angle_gamma   90.00
#
_symmetry.space_group_name_H-M   'P 1'
#
loop_
_entity.id
_entity.type
_entity.pdbx_description
1 polymer ?
#
loop_
_entity_poly.entity_id
_entity_poly.type
_entity_poly.pdbx_seq_one_letter_code
_entity_poly.pdbx_strand_id
1 'polypeptide(L)'
;MTTPPDAPAFILEAIDEHLLSPCLATRFRTADLAKLKSILAIEDDDDPSVDKVYLLSPHETTALCSAFGVRFDSGRREVFLFKDCRRLPRSPYLFHTGYELPLLLDGRKKLAFFTFDSDDGLSFDSRLKACFDHFVAAGLLHGEENLDILPNSPGRRVGYVYYAAKGEEWRIPAFRLLRQAAGAAGGWNETFERLEGTLMGYEDWQNDWWLEQQARGNGVLYGMSFRCAVTKAGLDWVIQSGNRALPPVEGPTLTIQASHALNDEVMDLALREDADIEAFIQFNVPGRHLMGVCDLRTAGPFLIPATMISDVNRKLTRQVQIVARR
;
A
#
# COMPACT_ATOMS: atom_id res chain seq x y z
N MET A 1 -7.72 26.73 -20.23
CA MET A 1 -6.98 27.08 -18.99
C MET A 1 -6.00 25.97 -18.71
N THR A 2 -4.72 26.29 -18.56
CA THR A 2 -3.67 25.32 -18.18
C THR A 2 -3.80 25.02 -16.68
N THR A 3 -4.15 23.78 -16.34
CA THR A 3 -4.28 23.34 -14.95
C THR A 3 -2.93 23.42 -14.22
N PRO A 4 -2.87 23.96 -12.99
CA PRO A 4 -1.62 23.99 -12.21
C PRO A 4 -1.06 22.58 -12.00
N PRO A 5 0.28 22.39 -12.00
CA PRO A 5 0.90 21.08 -11.79
C PRO A 5 0.56 20.47 -10.41
N ASP A 6 0.28 21.31 -9.41
CA ASP A 6 -0.04 20.92 -8.04
C ASP A 6 -1.53 20.67 -7.77
N ALA A 7 -2.39 20.86 -8.78
CA ALA A 7 -3.81 20.58 -8.63
C ALA A 7 -4.07 19.11 -8.30
N PRO A 8 -4.97 18.78 -7.35
CA PRO A 8 -5.29 17.40 -7.04
C PRO A 8 -5.77 16.66 -8.29
N ALA A 9 -5.40 15.39 -8.36
CA ALA A 9 -5.80 14.52 -9.43
C ALA A 9 -6.93 13.62 -8.98
N PHE A 10 -7.81 13.29 -9.92
CA PHE A 10 -8.95 12.42 -9.71
C PHE A 10 -8.99 11.37 -10.82
N ILE A 11 -9.53 10.21 -10.49
CA ILE A 11 -9.75 9.10 -11.40
C ILE A 11 -11.25 8.88 -11.52
N LEU A 12 -11.72 8.80 -12.76
CA LEU A 12 -13.01 8.19 -13.09
C LEU A 12 -12.74 6.77 -13.54
N GLU A 13 -13.46 5.82 -12.98
CA GLU A 13 -13.43 4.43 -13.43
C GLU A 13 -14.84 3.91 -13.69
N ALA A 14 -15.00 3.13 -14.76
CA ALA A 14 -16.23 2.44 -15.07
C ALA A 14 -16.05 0.96 -14.79
N ILE A 15 -17.04 0.35 -14.15
CA ILE A 15 -16.99 -1.04 -13.70
C ILE A 15 -17.66 -1.96 -14.72
N ASP A 16 -17.02 -3.08 -15.03
CA ASP A 16 -17.61 -4.14 -15.83
C ASP A 16 -18.77 -4.80 -15.07
N GLU A 17 -19.93 -4.93 -15.72
CA GLU A 17 -21.14 -5.43 -15.06
C GLU A 17 -21.06 -6.92 -14.69
N HIS A 18 -20.21 -7.70 -15.36
CA HIS A 18 -20.09 -9.13 -15.16
C HIS A 18 -18.90 -9.51 -14.27
N LEU A 19 -17.82 -8.75 -14.35
CA LEU A 19 -16.58 -9.03 -13.61
C LEU A 19 -16.43 -8.16 -12.35
N LEU A 20 -17.22 -7.09 -12.26
CA LEU A 20 -17.16 -6.08 -11.20
C LEU A 20 -15.75 -5.52 -10.97
N SER A 21 -15.00 -5.42 -12.06
CA SER A 21 -13.66 -4.85 -12.10
C SER A 21 -13.65 -3.57 -12.92
N PRO A 22 -12.72 -2.63 -12.67
CA PRO A 22 -12.58 -1.48 -13.53
C PRO A 22 -12.19 -1.90 -14.95
N CYS A 23 -12.92 -1.42 -15.95
CA CYS A 23 -12.70 -1.75 -17.36
C CYS A 23 -12.35 -0.53 -18.23
N LEU A 24 -12.64 0.66 -17.72
CA LEU A 24 -12.25 1.93 -18.32
C LEU A 24 -11.87 2.88 -17.20
N ALA A 25 -10.74 3.56 -17.33
CA ALA A 25 -10.36 4.61 -16.40
C ALA A 25 -9.77 5.81 -17.13
N THR A 26 -10.06 7.00 -16.63
CA THR A 26 -9.39 8.22 -17.05
C THR A 26 -9.01 9.07 -15.86
N ARG A 27 -7.99 9.89 -16.04
CA ARG A 27 -7.46 10.76 -15.01
C ARG A 27 -7.56 12.20 -15.45
N PHE A 28 -8.00 13.06 -14.54
CA PHE A 28 -7.96 14.50 -14.73
C PHE A 28 -7.43 15.20 -13.48
N ARG A 29 -7.12 16.49 -13.62
CA ARG A 29 -6.67 17.36 -12.52
C ARG A 29 -7.55 18.58 -12.48
N THR A 30 -7.89 19.05 -11.29
CA THR A 30 -8.61 20.30 -11.10
C THR A 30 -8.24 20.94 -9.77
N ALA A 31 -8.06 22.26 -9.77
CA ALA A 31 -7.97 23.05 -8.54
C ALA A 31 -9.36 23.56 -8.10
N ASP A 32 -10.37 23.45 -8.97
CA ASP A 32 -11.73 23.90 -8.73
C ASP A 32 -12.55 22.81 -8.01
N LEU A 33 -12.25 22.63 -6.72
CA LEU A 33 -12.97 21.69 -5.85
C LEU A 33 -14.40 22.15 -5.58
N ALA A 34 -14.67 23.46 -5.61
CA ALA A 34 -16.02 23.99 -5.43
C ALA A 34 -16.94 23.52 -6.57
N LYS A 35 -16.48 23.60 -7.81
CA LYS A 35 -17.23 23.07 -8.96
C LYS A 35 -17.42 21.56 -8.89
N LEU A 36 -16.38 20.83 -8.48
CA LEU A 36 -16.48 19.37 -8.32
C LEU A 36 -17.52 18.99 -7.26
N LYS A 37 -17.46 19.61 -6.07
CA LYS A 37 -18.45 19.43 -5.00
C LYS A 37 -19.87 19.76 -5.43
N SER A 38 -20.04 20.86 -6.17
CA SER A 38 -21.34 21.26 -6.71
C SER A 38 -21.94 20.22 -7.66
N ILE A 39 -21.11 19.55 -8.48
CA ILE A 39 -21.59 18.48 -9.39
C ILE A 39 -21.99 17.24 -8.59
N LEU A 40 -21.21 16.89 -7.56
CA LEU A 40 -21.41 15.72 -6.71
C LEU A 40 -22.45 15.95 -5.60
N ALA A 41 -23.06 17.14 -5.55
CA ALA A 41 -23.96 17.57 -4.48
C ALA A 41 -23.38 17.36 -3.06
N ILE A 42 -22.07 17.55 -2.90
CA ILE A 42 -21.38 17.44 -1.60
C ILE A 42 -21.59 18.75 -0.82
N GLU A 43 -22.11 18.65 0.40
CA GLU A 43 -22.16 19.77 1.34
C GLU A 43 -20.74 20.15 1.81
N ASP A 44 -20.47 21.44 1.98
CA ASP A 44 -19.11 21.96 2.19
C ASP A 44 -18.38 21.35 3.40
N ASP A 45 -19.12 20.93 4.44
CA ASP A 45 -18.58 20.36 5.67
C ASP A 45 -18.40 18.83 5.64
N ASP A 46 -19.02 18.10 4.69
CA ASP A 46 -19.04 16.63 4.70
C ASP A 46 -17.75 16.00 4.13
N ASP A 47 -17.23 16.57 3.04
CA ASP A 47 -15.93 16.18 2.48
C ASP A 47 -15.27 17.36 1.74
N PRO A 48 -14.64 18.29 2.47
CA PRO A 48 -14.10 19.51 1.89
C PRO A 48 -12.98 19.25 0.87
N SER A 49 -12.31 18.09 0.97
CA SER A 49 -11.16 17.71 0.13
C SER A 49 -11.49 16.68 -0.94
N VAL A 50 -12.73 16.20 -0.99
CA VAL A 50 -13.22 15.18 -1.92
C VAL A 50 -12.33 13.93 -1.84
N ASP A 51 -12.13 13.43 -0.63
CA ASP A 51 -11.26 12.28 -0.32
C ASP A 51 -12.02 10.94 -0.30
N LYS A 52 -13.35 10.95 -0.30
CA LYS A 52 -14.22 9.76 -0.39
C LYS A 52 -14.24 9.18 -1.82
N VAL A 53 -14.84 7.99 -1.93
CA VAL A 53 -15.19 7.36 -3.21
C VAL A 53 -16.66 7.64 -3.50
N TYR A 54 -16.97 8.08 -4.71
CA TYR A 54 -18.32 8.49 -5.12
C TYR A 54 -18.82 7.62 -6.27
N LEU A 55 -19.95 6.95 -6.09
CA LEU A 55 -20.72 6.36 -7.19
C LEU A 55 -21.46 7.48 -7.91
N LEU A 56 -21.21 7.66 -9.20
CA LEU A 56 -21.80 8.71 -10.01
C LEU A 56 -23.02 8.20 -10.78
N SER A 57 -24.08 9.01 -10.79
CA SER A 57 -25.16 8.86 -11.75
C SER A 57 -24.68 9.20 -13.18
N PRO A 58 -25.42 8.77 -14.22
CA PRO A 58 -25.11 9.15 -15.61
C PRO A 58 -25.12 10.67 -15.83
N HIS A 59 -25.99 11.39 -15.11
CA HIS A 59 -26.07 12.85 -15.19
C HIS A 59 -24.82 13.51 -14.59
N GLU A 60 -24.38 13.08 -13.40
CA GLU A 60 -23.16 13.60 -12.76
C GLU A 60 -21.92 13.30 -13.59
N THR A 61 -21.82 12.09 -14.16
CA THR A 61 -20.72 11.69 -15.04
C THR A 61 -20.64 12.62 -16.25
N THR A 62 -21.78 12.89 -16.91
CA THR A 62 -21.87 13.79 -18.06
C THR A 62 -21.51 15.22 -17.68
N ALA A 63 -22.06 15.73 -16.57
CA ALA A 63 -21.81 17.07 -16.08
C ALA A 63 -20.32 17.28 -15.73
N LEU A 64 -19.70 16.30 -15.08
CA LEU A 64 -18.27 16.31 -14.74
C LEU A 64 -17.40 16.30 -16.00
N CYS A 65 -17.69 15.40 -16.95
CA CYS A 65 -16.96 15.32 -18.21
C CYS A 65 -17.03 16.63 -18.99
N SER A 66 -18.22 17.25 -19.05
CA SER A 66 -18.40 18.56 -19.69
C SER A 66 -17.68 19.68 -18.94
N ALA A 67 -17.74 19.71 -17.60
CA ALA A 67 -17.18 20.79 -16.81
C ALA A 67 -15.64 20.81 -16.85
N PHE A 68 -15.00 19.64 -16.89
CA PHE A 68 -13.55 19.50 -16.83
C PHE A 68 -12.91 19.08 -18.16
N GLY A 69 -13.70 19.01 -19.25
CA GLY A 69 -13.21 18.64 -20.58
C GLY A 69 -12.66 17.21 -20.66
N VAL A 70 -13.20 16.30 -19.83
CA VAL A 70 -12.77 14.91 -19.76
C VAL A 70 -13.50 14.11 -20.84
N ARG A 71 -12.74 13.36 -21.64
CA ARG A 71 -13.31 12.38 -22.58
C ARG A 71 -13.43 11.04 -21.89
N PHE A 72 -14.65 10.64 -21.54
CA PHE A 72 -14.95 9.39 -20.87
C PHE A 72 -16.37 8.96 -21.25
N ASP A 73 -16.48 7.80 -21.90
CA ASP A 73 -17.76 7.19 -22.27
C ASP A 73 -17.87 5.84 -21.56
N SER A 74 -18.62 5.82 -20.46
CA SER A 74 -18.87 4.61 -19.67
C SER A 74 -20.06 3.79 -20.22
N GLY A 75 -20.81 4.31 -21.19
CA GLY A 75 -22.09 3.73 -21.60
C GLY A 75 -23.08 3.66 -20.43
N ARG A 76 -23.50 2.44 -20.07
CA ARG A 76 -24.45 2.17 -18.97
C ARG A 76 -23.78 1.68 -17.68
N ARG A 77 -22.45 1.63 -17.64
CA ARG A 77 -21.70 1.08 -16.52
C ARG A 77 -21.76 2.01 -15.31
N GLU A 78 -21.67 1.42 -14.12
CA GLU A 78 -21.44 2.16 -12.89
C GLU A 78 -20.10 2.89 -12.99
N VAL A 79 -20.07 4.15 -12.56
CA VAL A 79 -18.89 5.00 -12.60
C VAL A 79 -18.55 5.43 -11.20
N PHE A 80 -17.30 5.22 -10.80
CA PHE A 80 -16.76 5.73 -9.55
C PHE A 80 -15.81 6.89 -9.81
N LEU A 81 -15.87 7.89 -8.93
CA LEU A 81 -14.91 8.97 -8.83
C LEU A 81 -14.19 8.85 -7.50
N PHE A 82 -12.87 8.96 -7.53
CA PHE A 82 -12.07 9.10 -6.33
C PHE A 82 -10.82 9.91 -6.60
N LYS A 83 -10.27 10.48 -5.54
CA LYS A 83 -9.01 11.22 -5.60
C LYS A 83 -7.86 10.27 -5.82
N ASP A 84 -6.97 10.61 -6.75
CA ASP A 84 -5.70 9.91 -6.95
C ASP A 84 -4.73 10.31 -5.83
N CYS A 85 -4.95 9.69 -4.67
CA CYS A 85 -4.06 9.72 -3.53
C CYS A 85 -2.87 8.82 -3.85
N ARG A 86 -1.91 9.32 -4.65
CA ARG A 86 -0.64 8.65 -5.00
C ARG A 86 0.17 8.33 -3.73
N ARG A 87 -0.23 7.31 -2.97
CA ARG A 87 0.54 6.79 -1.83
C ARG A 87 1.69 5.91 -2.29
N LEU A 88 1.53 5.29 -3.46
CA LEU A 88 2.56 4.47 -4.10
C LEU A 88 2.96 5.12 -5.44
N PRO A 89 4.22 5.02 -5.85
CA PRO A 89 4.61 5.31 -7.23
C PRO A 89 3.74 4.50 -8.21
N ARG A 90 3.63 4.98 -9.45
CA ARG A 90 2.94 4.21 -10.51
C ARG A 90 3.53 2.80 -10.55
N SER A 91 2.69 1.82 -10.25
CA SER A 91 3.11 0.44 -10.26
C SER A 91 3.53 0.02 -11.65
N PRO A 92 4.66 -0.70 -11.79
CA PRO A 92 5.06 -1.30 -13.05
C PRO A 92 4.16 -2.49 -13.46
N TYR A 93 3.23 -2.91 -12.61
CA TYR A 93 2.26 -3.98 -12.90
C TYR A 93 0.88 -3.68 -12.29
N LEU A 94 -0.13 -4.38 -12.80
CA LEU A 94 -1.48 -4.30 -12.26
C LEU A 94 -1.57 -5.07 -10.93
N PHE A 95 -1.83 -4.37 -9.81
CA PHE A 95 -2.17 -5.05 -8.56
C PHE A 95 -3.54 -5.69 -8.64
N HIS A 96 -3.73 -6.76 -7.88
CA HIS A 96 -4.98 -7.51 -7.94
C HIS A 96 -6.19 -6.78 -7.36
N THR A 97 -6.03 -5.74 -6.56
CA THR A 97 -7.15 -5.06 -5.87
C THR A 97 -8.18 -4.53 -6.86
N GLY A 98 -9.39 -5.09 -6.84
CA GLY A 98 -10.48 -4.76 -7.77
C GLY A 98 -10.38 -5.49 -9.13
N TYR A 99 -9.36 -6.32 -9.32
CA TYR A 99 -9.13 -7.11 -10.54
C TYR A 99 -8.98 -8.61 -10.22
N GLU A 100 -9.37 -9.06 -9.03
CA GLU A 100 -9.14 -10.41 -8.57
C GLU A 100 -9.78 -11.46 -9.48
N LEU A 101 -11.05 -11.26 -9.84
CA LEU A 101 -11.79 -12.18 -10.71
C LEU A 101 -11.21 -12.24 -12.14
N PRO A 102 -11.09 -11.14 -12.90
CA PRO A 102 -10.52 -11.20 -14.24
C PRO A 102 -9.10 -11.77 -14.25
N LEU A 103 -8.27 -11.44 -13.26
CA LEU A 103 -6.90 -11.97 -13.21
C LEU A 103 -6.84 -13.46 -12.87
N LEU A 104 -7.80 -13.98 -12.09
CA LEU A 104 -7.92 -15.42 -11.87
C LEU A 104 -8.35 -16.14 -13.14
N LEU A 105 -9.32 -15.60 -13.88
CA LEU A 105 -9.79 -16.17 -15.14
C LEU A 105 -8.73 -16.12 -16.25
N ASP A 106 -7.94 -15.05 -16.30
CA ASP A 106 -6.79 -14.90 -17.20
C ASP A 106 -5.57 -15.74 -16.75
N GLY A 107 -5.63 -16.33 -15.55
CA GLY A 107 -4.57 -17.18 -15.01
C GLY A 107 -3.31 -16.44 -14.53
N ARG A 108 -3.31 -15.10 -14.55
CA ARG A 108 -2.22 -14.26 -14.03
C ARG A 108 -2.21 -14.19 -12.51
N LYS A 109 -3.38 -14.29 -11.87
CA LYS A 109 -3.53 -14.51 -10.43
C LYS A 109 -3.87 -15.98 -10.20
N LYS A 110 -3.40 -16.54 -9.09
CA LYS A 110 -3.60 -17.96 -8.75
C LYS A 110 -4.48 -18.18 -7.53
N LEU A 111 -4.60 -17.16 -6.67
CA LEU A 111 -5.43 -17.17 -5.48
C LEU A 111 -5.99 -15.76 -5.23
N ALA A 112 -7.29 -15.66 -4.98
CA ALA A 112 -7.96 -14.51 -4.41
C ALA A 112 -8.47 -14.82 -3.01
N PHE A 113 -8.48 -13.80 -2.16
CA PHE A 113 -8.84 -13.89 -0.76
C PHE A 113 -9.58 -12.60 -0.38
N PHE A 114 -10.71 -12.77 0.30
CA PHE A 114 -11.52 -11.67 0.79
C PHE A 114 -11.85 -11.90 2.27
N THR A 115 -11.89 -10.81 3.04
CA THR A 115 -12.39 -10.83 4.42
C THR A 115 -13.80 -10.23 4.41
N PHE A 116 -14.72 -10.86 5.12
CA PHE A 116 -16.02 -10.29 5.42
C PHE A 116 -16.18 -10.16 6.93
N ASP A 117 -16.87 -9.12 7.35
CA ASP A 117 -17.23 -8.87 8.73
C ASP A 117 -18.74 -8.66 8.80
N SER A 118 -19.44 -9.45 9.60
CA SER A 118 -20.90 -9.38 9.73
C SER A 118 -21.39 -8.04 10.28
N ASP A 119 -20.54 -7.31 10.98
CA ASP A 119 -20.88 -6.03 11.61
C ASP A 119 -20.50 -4.83 10.73
N ASP A 120 -19.77 -5.06 9.63
CA ASP A 120 -19.41 -4.03 8.67
C ASP A 120 -20.38 -4.10 7.47
N GLY A 121 -21.22 -3.06 7.32
CA GLY A 121 -22.10 -2.90 6.17
C GLY A 121 -21.36 -2.79 4.82
N LEU A 122 -20.02 -2.69 4.85
CA LEU A 122 -19.11 -2.72 3.69
C LEU A 122 -18.60 -4.14 3.37
N SER A 123 -19.19 -5.18 3.98
CA SER A 123 -18.85 -6.59 3.75
C SER A 123 -18.72 -6.95 2.26
N PHE A 124 -17.85 -7.93 1.96
CA PHE A 124 -17.63 -8.52 0.64
C PHE A 124 -18.91 -8.52 -0.21
N ASP A 125 -18.89 -7.74 -1.29
CA ASP A 125 -20.09 -7.46 -2.09
C ASP A 125 -20.72 -8.77 -2.56
N SER A 126 -21.97 -9.01 -2.16
CA SER A 126 -22.76 -10.17 -2.58
C SER A 126 -22.82 -10.32 -4.10
N ARG A 127 -22.77 -9.22 -4.86
CA ARG A 127 -22.66 -9.23 -6.32
C ARG A 127 -21.32 -9.82 -6.76
N LEU A 128 -20.21 -9.38 -6.16
CA LEU A 128 -18.88 -9.89 -6.46
C LEU A 128 -18.78 -11.39 -6.15
N LYS A 129 -19.32 -11.81 -5.00
CA LYS A 129 -19.44 -13.23 -4.67
C LYS A 129 -20.18 -14.00 -5.77
N ALA A 130 -21.35 -13.52 -6.18
CA ALA A 130 -22.16 -14.18 -7.21
C ALA A 130 -21.40 -14.32 -8.54
N CYS A 131 -20.59 -13.32 -8.92
CA CYS A 131 -19.71 -13.40 -10.08
C CYS A 131 -18.68 -14.52 -9.94
N PHE A 132 -18.00 -14.64 -8.79
CA PHE A 132 -17.08 -15.76 -8.55
C PHE A 132 -17.80 -17.12 -8.54
N ASP A 133 -18.92 -17.23 -7.83
CA ASP A 133 -19.69 -18.46 -7.69
C ASP A 133 -20.19 -18.98 -9.04
N HIS A 134 -20.52 -18.08 -9.99
CA HIS A 134 -20.83 -18.44 -11.37
C HIS A 134 -19.69 -19.26 -12.01
N PHE A 135 -18.44 -18.81 -11.86
CA PHE A 135 -17.27 -19.51 -12.41
C PHE A 135 -16.86 -20.75 -11.61
N VAL A 136 -17.21 -20.81 -10.32
CA VAL A 136 -17.11 -22.04 -9.53
C VAL A 136 -18.09 -23.10 -10.04
N ALA A 137 -19.35 -22.72 -10.27
CA ALA A 137 -20.38 -23.61 -10.81
C ALA A 137 -20.05 -24.10 -12.23
N ALA A 138 -19.40 -23.25 -13.04
CA ALA A 138 -18.88 -23.62 -14.36
C ALA A 138 -17.64 -24.54 -14.31
N GLY A 139 -17.10 -24.83 -13.13
CA GLY A 139 -15.92 -25.69 -12.96
C GLY A 139 -14.61 -25.03 -13.38
N LEU A 140 -14.54 -23.70 -13.49
CA LEU A 140 -13.31 -22.97 -13.81
C LEU A 140 -12.54 -22.54 -12.55
N LEU A 141 -13.27 -22.24 -11.47
CA LEU A 141 -12.71 -21.87 -10.18
C LEU A 141 -13.09 -22.87 -9.08
N HIS A 142 -12.32 -22.87 -8.01
CA HIS A 142 -12.64 -23.51 -6.74
C HIS A 142 -12.84 -22.43 -5.68
N GLY A 143 -13.92 -22.54 -4.89
CA GLY A 143 -14.24 -21.60 -3.82
C GLY A 143 -14.31 -22.30 -2.46
N GLU A 144 -13.75 -21.67 -1.44
CA GLU A 144 -13.88 -22.10 -0.04
C GLU A 144 -14.25 -20.94 0.86
N GLU A 145 -15.14 -21.20 1.81
CA GLU A 145 -15.56 -20.23 2.83
C GLU A 145 -15.19 -20.76 4.21
N ASN A 146 -14.53 -19.92 5.01
CA ASN A 146 -14.30 -20.18 6.41
C ASN A 146 -14.93 -19.08 7.27
N LEU A 147 -15.73 -19.46 8.23
CA LEU A 147 -16.38 -18.57 9.20
C LEU A 147 -15.68 -18.75 10.55
N ASP A 148 -14.86 -17.78 10.95
CA ASP A 148 -14.27 -17.78 12.27
C ASP A 148 -15.16 -16.94 13.22
N ILE A 149 -15.59 -17.56 14.32
CA ILE A 149 -16.25 -16.82 15.42
C ILE A 149 -15.14 -16.20 16.25
N LEU A 150 -15.12 -14.86 16.34
CA LEU A 150 -14.13 -14.19 17.18
C LEU A 150 -14.40 -14.52 18.66
N PRO A 151 -13.41 -15.05 19.41
CA PRO A 151 -13.59 -15.48 20.80
C PRO A 151 -14.11 -14.38 21.73
N ASN A 152 -13.79 -13.12 21.42
CA ASN A 152 -14.05 -11.96 22.28
C ASN A 152 -15.26 -11.12 21.82
N SER A 153 -16.03 -11.59 20.83
CA SER A 153 -17.20 -10.86 20.34
C SER A 153 -18.29 -11.86 19.91
N PRO A 154 -19.03 -12.42 20.89
CA PRO A 154 -20.13 -13.34 20.61
C PRO A 154 -21.21 -12.61 19.80
N GLY A 155 -21.26 -12.85 18.49
CA GLY A 155 -22.17 -12.19 17.55
C GLY A 155 -21.48 -11.73 16.26
N ARG A 156 -20.23 -11.27 16.37
CA ARG A 156 -19.42 -10.83 15.22
C ARG A 156 -18.78 -12.02 14.53
N ARG A 157 -19.10 -12.21 13.25
CA ARG A 157 -18.51 -13.24 12.40
C ARG A 157 -17.57 -12.55 11.43
N VAL A 158 -16.28 -12.83 11.59
CA VAL A 158 -15.32 -12.54 10.54
C VAL A 158 -15.14 -13.81 9.76
N GLY A 159 -15.38 -13.76 8.47
CA GLY A 159 -15.03 -14.89 7.64
C GLY A 159 -14.21 -14.51 6.45
N TYR A 160 -13.78 -15.57 5.79
CA TYR A 160 -12.76 -15.55 4.79
C TYR A 160 -13.27 -16.34 3.61
N VAL A 161 -13.29 -15.70 2.44
CA VAL A 161 -13.65 -16.34 1.18
C VAL A 161 -12.40 -16.46 0.34
N TYR A 162 -12.14 -17.66 -0.16
CA TYR A 162 -10.98 -17.98 -0.98
C TYR A 162 -11.46 -18.47 -2.33
N TYR A 163 -10.78 -18.03 -3.39
CA TYR A 163 -10.98 -18.54 -4.73
C TYR A 163 -9.64 -18.86 -5.38
N ALA A 164 -9.53 -20.04 -5.98
CA ALA A 164 -8.36 -20.45 -6.74
C ALA A 164 -8.79 -20.98 -8.12
N ALA A 165 -7.90 -20.92 -9.11
CA ALA A 165 -8.12 -21.62 -10.36
C ALA A 165 -8.22 -23.14 -10.11
N LYS A 166 -8.99 -23.86 -10.93
CA LYS A 166 -8.99 -25.33 -10.86
C LYS A 166 -7.58 -25.89 -11.10
N GLY A 167 -7.17 -26.84 -10.27
CA GLY A 167 -5.81 -27.38 -10.22
C GLY A 167 -4.84 -26.62 -9.30
N GLU A 168 -5.23 -25.43 -8.82
CA GLU A 168 -4.43 -24.59 -7.91
C GLU A 168 -5.03 -24.56 -6.49
N GLU A 169 -5.95 -25.48 -6.16
CA GLU A 169 -6.69 -25.51 -4.89
C GLU A 169 -5.78 -25.62 -3.67
N TRP A 170 -4.62 -26.25 -3.83
CA TRP A 170 -3.59 -26.41 -2.80
C TRP A 170 -3.13 -25.08 -2.19
N ARG A 171 -3.30 -23.96 -2.91
CA ARG A 171 -2.95 -22.61 -2.43
C ARG A 171 -3.82 -22.16 -1.28
N ILE A 172 -5.08 -22.59 -1.20
CA ILE A 172 -6.00 -22.22 -0.12
C ILE A 172 -5.52 -22.75 1.25
N PRO A 173 -5.28 -24.06 1.44
CA PRO A 173 -4.76 -24.56 2.72
C PRO A 173 -3.35 -24.03 3.00
N ALA A 174 -2.51 -23.80 1.98
CA ALA A 174 -1.19 -23.18 2.17
C ALA A 174 -1.31 -21.73 2.70
N PHE A 175 -2.25 -20.94 2.18
CA PHE A 175 -2.51 -19.58 2.64
C PHE A 175 -3.03 -19.54 4.08
N ARG A 176 -3.93 -20.47 4.43
CA ARG A 176 -4.42 -20.59 5.81
C ARG A 176 -3.29 -20.94 6.77
N LEU A 177 -2.42 -21.88 6.40
CA LEU A 177 -1.24 -22.24 7.18
C LEU A 177 -0.30 -21.04 7.35
N LEU A 178 -0.10 -20.25 6.30
CA LEU A 178 0.72 -19.04 6.33
C LEU A 178 0.21 -18.04 7.39
N ARG A 179 -1.10 -17.77 7.39
CA ARG A 179 -1.75 -16.85 8.35
C ARG A 179 -1.65 -17.37 9.79
N GLN A 180 -1.80 -18.67 10.00
CA GLN A 180 -1.60 -19.31 11.31
C GLN A 180 -0.14 -19.19 11.78
N ALA A 181 0.82 -19.48 10.90
CA ALA A 181 2.25 -19.38 11.20
C ALA A 181 2.66 -17.96 11.55
N ALA A 182 2.11 -16.95 10.88
CA ALA A 182 2.36 -15.55 11.19
C ALA A 182 1.95 -15.19 12.64
N GLY A 183 0.79 -15.67 13.10
CA GLY A 183 0.37 -15.50 14.48
C GLY A 183 1.36 -16.11 15.48
N ALA A 184 1.82 -17.33 15.22
CA ALA A 184 2.78 -18.02 16.08
C ALA A 184 4.19 -17.38 16.06
N ALA A 185 4.58 -16.76 14.96
CA ALA A 185 5.87 -16.10 14.77
C ALA A 185 5.93 -14.66 15.33
N GLY A 186 4.90 -14.21 16.05
CA GLY A 186 4.85 -12.87 16.63
C GLY A 186 4.30 -11.80 15.70
N GLY A 187 3.70 -12.19 14.57
CA GLY A 187 2.99 -11.30 13.65
C GLY A 187 3.44 -11.42 12.20
N TRP A 188 2.81 -10.59 11.36
CA TRP A 188 3.12 -10.49 9.93
C TRP A 188 4.46 -9.77 9.70
N ASN A 189 5.25 -10.22 8.72
CA ASN A 189 6.58 -9.69 8.40
C ASN A 189 6.88 -9.80 6.88
N GLU A 190 8.05 -9.33 6.43
CA GLU A 190 8.45 -9.38 5.00
C GLU A 190 8.34 -10.77 4.39
N THR A 191 8.73 -11.81 5.13
CA THR A 191 8.69 -13.20 4.66
C THR A 191 7.24 -13.65 4.43
N PHE A 192 6.33 -13.33 5.36
CA PHE A 192 4.92 -13.66 5.22
C PHE A 192 4.27 -12.87 4.08
N GLU A 193 4.58 -11.58 3.93
CA GLU A 193 4.11 -10.75 2.82
C GLU A 193 4.57 -11.31 1.46
N ARG A 194 5.84 -11.73 1.34
CA ARG A 194 6.35 -12.37 0.12
C ARG A 194 5.65 -13.69 -0.18
N LEU A 195 5.51 -14.56 0.82
CA LEU A 195 4.86 -15.86 0.66
C LEU A 195 3.39 -15.71 0.28
N GLU A 196 2.69 -14.72 0.86
CA GLU A 196 1.34 -14.34 0.45
C GLU A 196 1.32 -13.93 -1.02
N GLY A 197 2.24 -13.07 -1.44
CA GLY A 197 2.36 -12.66 -2.84
C GLY A 197 2.61 -13.84 -3.80
N THR A 198 3.53 -14.75 -3.44
CA THR A 198 3.80 -15.99 -4.20
C THR A 198 2.56 -16.88 -4.30
N LEU A 199 1.81 -17.05 -3.21
CA LEU A 199 0.57 -17.83 -3.22
C LEU A 199 -0.49 -17.17 -4.11
N MET A 200 -0.54 -15.85 -4.15
CA MET A 200 -1.41 -15.11 -5.06
C MET A 200 -0.98 -15.16 -6.53
N GLY A 201 0.26 -15.58 -6.82
CA GLY A 201 0.79 -15.73 -8.18
C GLY A 201 1.72 -14.61 -8.64
N TYR A 202 2.19 -13.75 -7.72
CA TYR A 202 3.16 -12.71 -8.06
C TYR A 202 4.57 -13.27 -8.23
N GLU A 203 5.28 -12.75 -9.23
CA GLU A 203 6.68 -13.02 -9.49
C GLU A 203 7.59 -12.35 -8.45
N ASP A 204 8.83 -12.83 -8.32
CA ASP A 204 9.77 -12.34 -7.30
C ASP A 204 10.02 -10.84 -7.40
N TRP A 205 10.20 -10.30 -8.60
CA TRP A 205 10.43 -8.87 -8.80
C TRP A 205 9.20 -8.02 -8.45
N GLN A 206 7.98 -8.56 -8.59
CA GLN A 206 6.75 -7.88 -8.19
C GLN A 206 6.67 -7.80 -6.67
N ASN A 207 6.99 -8.91 -6.00
CA ASN A 207 7.10 -8.94 -4.54
C ASN A 207 8.19 -7.99 -4.04
N ASP A 208 9.38 -8.00 -4.67
CA ASP A 208 10.48 -7.09 -4.33
C ASP A 208 10.05 -5.62 -4.43
N TRP A 209 9.41 -5.27 -5.55
CA TRP A 209 8.90 -3.94 -5.77
C TRP A 209 7.87 -3.54 -4.71
N TRP A 210 6.90 -4.42 -4.40
CA TRP A 210 5.85 -4.17 -3.42
C TRP A 210 6.40 -3.96 -2.01
N LEU A 211 7.29 -4.84 -1.56
CA LEU A 211 7.94 -4.76 -0.26
C LEU A 211 8.72 -3.45 -0.13
N GLU A 212 9.44 -3.06 -1.18
CA GLU A 212 10.19 -1.82 -1.19
C GLU A 212 9.28 -0.58 -1.12
N GLN A 213 8.15 -0.57 -1.84
CA GLN A 213 7.21 0.54 -1.72
C GLN A 213 6.59 0.63 -0.32
N GLN A 214 6.20 -0.49 0.27
CA GLN A 214 5.63 -0.55 1.62
C GLN A 214 6.63 -0.06 2.67
N ALA A 215 7.91 -0.39 2.50
CA ALA A 215 8.98 0.04 3.39
C ALA A 215 9.33 1.54 3.24
N ARG A 216 9.15 2.13 2.05
CA ARG A 216 9.26 3.58 1.84
C ARG A 216 8.06 4.33 2.40
N GLY A 217 6.86 3.79 2.19
CA GLY A 217 5.58 4.44 2.45
C GLY A 217 5.02 4.21 3.84
N ASN A 218 5.79 4.43 4.92
CA ASN A 218 5.35 4.34 6.33
C ASN A 218 4.30 3.22 6.60
N GLY A 219 4.46 2.06 5.94
CA GLY A 219 3.44 1.03 5.92
C GLY A 219 3.28 0.39 7.30
N VAL A 220 2.08 -0.11 7.60
CA VAL A 220 1.78 -0.78 8.88
C VAL A 220 2.76 -1.92 9.17
N LEU A 221 3.23 -2.62 8.13
CA LEU A 221 4.18 -3.72 8.20
C LEU A 221 5.58 -3.30 8.66
N TYR A 222 6.03 -2.12 8.21
CA TYR A 222 7.41 -1.67 8.39
C TYR A 222 7.56 -0.60 9.46
N GLY A 223 6.48 0.00 9.92
CA GLY A 223 6.57 1.20 10.74
C GLY A 223 7.09 2.38 9.93
N MET A 224 7.71 3.34 10.61
CA MET A 224 8.19 4.55 9.96
C MET A 224 9.55 4.33 9.32
N SER A 225 9.75 4.92 8.15
CA SER A 225 10.99 4.85 7.38
C SER A 225 11.84 6.09 7.65
N PHE A 226 13.11 5.86 8.02
CA PHE A 226 14.09 6.92 8.25
C PHE A 226 15.36 6.68 7.46
N ARG A 227 16.06 7.77 7.14
CA ARG A 227 17.37 7.79 6.50
C ARG A 227 18.36 8.57 7.35
N CYS A 228 19.61 8.13 7.32
CA CYS A 228 20.74 8.87 7.88
C CYS A 228 22.01 8.67 7.06
N ALA A 229 22.88 9.67 7.11
CA ALA A 229 24.23 9.61 6.58
C ALA A 229 25.12 8.75 7.50
N VAL A 230 26.04 8.00 6.90
CA VAL A 230 27.07 7.24 7.62
C VAL A 230 28.45 7.54 7.04
N THR A 231 29.45 7.53 7.93
CA THR A 231 30.86 7.57 7.54
C THR A 231 31.29 6.23 6.94
N LYS A 232 32.50 6.19 6.39
CA LYS A 232 33.10 4.94 5.89
C LYS A 232 33.14 3.83 6.93
N ALA A 233 33.58 4.15 8.16
CA ALA A 233 33.60 3.20 9.26
C ALA A 233 32.17 2.72 9.63
N GLY A 234 31.19 3.63 9.58
CA GLY A 234 29.79 3.29 9.80
C GLY A 234 29.24 2.36 8.70
N LEU A 235 29.56 2.60 7.44
CA LEU A 235 29.16 1.74 6.32
C LEU A 235 29.79 0.35 6.45
N ASP A 236 31.09 0.27 6.72
CA ASP A 236 31.80 -1.00 6.90
C ASP A 236 31.17 -1.82 8.03
N TRP A 237 30.77 -1.15 9.13
CA TRP A 237 30.06 -1.80 10.23
C TRP A 237 28.68 -2.34 9.83
N VAL A 238 27.89 -1.56 9.09
CA VAL A 238 26.58 -2.01 8.59
C VAL A 238 26.74 -3.27 7.75
N ILE A 239 27.71 -3.28 6.83
CA ILE A 239 28.02 -4.44 5.96
C ILE A 239 28.48 -5.62 6.81
N GLN A 240 29.40 -5.40 7.76
CA GLN A 240 29.92 -6.45 8.65
C GLN A 240 28.83 -7.07 9.54
N SER A 241 27.83 -6.28 9.95
CA SER A 241 26.65 -6.77 10.69
C SER A 241 25.65 -7.56 9.84
N GLY A 242 25.91 -7.69 8.53
CA GLY A 242 24.98 -8.27 7.57
C GLY A 242 23.72 -7.42 7.40
N ASN A 243 23.85 -6.09 7.48
CA ASN A 243 22.76 -5.12 7.37
C ASN A 243 21.69 -5.24 8.48
N ARG A 244 22.07 -5.74 9.66
CA ARG A 244 21.11 -6.00 10.75
C ARG A 244 21.09 -4.94 11.84
N ALA A 245 21.97 -3.95 11.76
CA ALA A 245 22.11 -2.92 12.77
C ALA A 245 22.59 -1.60 12.18
N LEU A 246 22.12 -0.50 12.76
CA LEU A 246 22.73 0.81 12.62
C LEU A 246 24.11 0.83 13.27
N PRO A 247 25.06 1.61 12.73
CA PRO A 247 26.38 1.71 13.29
C PRO A 247 26.41 2.52 14.59
N PRO A 248 27.35 2.22 15.50
CA PRO A 248 27.66 3.15 16.57
C PRO A 248 28.15 4.48 15.97
N VAL A 249 27.86 5.57 16.66
CA VAL A 249 28.31 6.91 16.29
C VAL A 249 29.35 7.41 17.29
N GLU A 250 30.33 8.19 16.83
CA GLU A 250 31.35 8.80 17.69
C GLU A 250 30.80 9.99 18.49
N GLY A 251 29.79 10.68 17.94
CA GLY A 251 29.12 11.81 18.57
C GLY A 251 28.05 11.41 19.60
N PRO A 252 27.49 12.39 20.34
CA PRO A 252 26.44 12.13 21.32
C PRO A 252 25.11 11.72 20.68
N THR A 253 24.93 11.99 19.39
CA THR A 253 23.67 11.80 18.66
C THR A 253 23.89 11.28 17.25
N LEU A 254 22.90 10.55 16.73
CA LEU A 254 22.75 10.21 15.33
C LEU A 254 21.64 11.08 14.73
N THR A 255 21.93 11.77 13.62
CA THR A 255 20.94 12.56 12.89
C THR A 255 20.16 11.66 11.94
N ILE A 256 18.84 11.66 12.07
CA ILE A 256 17.94 10.89 11.20
C ILE A 256 16.87 11.82 10.61
N GLN A 257 16.37 11.50 9.42
CA GLN A 257 15.26 12.20 8.78
C GLN A 257 14.26 11.19 8.24
N ALA A 258 12.99 11.57 8.12
CA ALA A 258 12.00 10.72 7.49
C ALA A 258 12.40 10.47 6.02
N SER A 259 12.27 9.23 5.55
CA SER A 259 12.79 8.83 4.23
C SER A 259 12.23 9.65 3.07
N HIS A 260 11.00 10.16 3.18
CA HIS A 260 10.38 11.00 2.15
C HIS A 260 10.97 12.42 2.08
N ALA A 261 11.68 12.89 3.11
CA ALA A 261 12.35 14.20 3.11
C ALA A 261 13.79 14.14 2.57
N LEU A 262 14.47 13.01 2.70
CA LEU A 262 15.77 12.76 2.07
C LEU A 262 15.58 12.07 0.72
N ASN A 263 15.21 12.82 -0.31
CA ASN A 263 15.13 12.29 -1.68
C ASN A 263 16.53 12.12 -2.31
N ASP A 264 16.58 11.49 -3.48
CA ASP A 264 17.83 11.14 -4.16
C ASP A 264 18.68 12.38 -4.49
N GLU A 265 18.08 13.49 -4.92
CA GLU A 265 18.79 14.74 -5.23
C GLU A 265 19.47 15.35 -3.99
N VAL A 266 18.78 15.32 -2.84
CA VAL A 266 19.34 15.82 -1.57
C VAL A 266 20.49 14.94 -1.10
N MET A 267 20.36 13.62 -1.22
CA MET A 267 21.43 12.68 -0.86
C MET A 267 22.64 12.83 -1.78
N ASP A 268 22.44 12.96 -3.09
CA ASP A 268 23.50 13.14 -4.08
C ASP A 268 24.23 14.46 -3.92
N LEU A 269 23.53 15.53 -3.52
CA LEU A 269 24.17 16.79 -3.16
C LEU A 269 25.03 16.63 -1.92
N ALA A 270 24.48 16.05 -0.84
CA ALA A 270 25.21 15.84 0.41
C ALA A 270 26.46 14.95 0.22
N LEU A 271 26.37 13.87 -0.56
CA LEU A 271 27.51 13.00 -0.88
C LEU A 271 28.65 13.73 -1.62
N ARG A 272 28.32 14.78 -2.39
CA ARG A 272 29.31 15.60 -3.11
C ARG A 272 29.91 16.70 -2.24
N GLU A 273 29.11 17.30 -1.36
CA GLU A 273 29.52 18.45 -0.55
C GLU A 273 30.24 18.06 0.75
N ASP A 274 29.88 16.92 1.34
CA ASP A 274 30.43 16.47 2.62
C ASP A 274 31.32 15.23 2.44
N ALA A 275 32.63 15.44 2.57
CA ALA A 275 33.63 14.39 2.43
C ALA A 275 33.50 13.26 3.47
N ASP A 276 32.88 13.53 4.62
CA ASP A 276 32.74 12.56 5.71
C ASP A 276 31.57 11.61 5.51
N ILE A 277 30.63 11.93 4.61
CA ILE A 277 29.52 11.04 4.22
C ILE A 277 30.02 10.04 3.16
N GLU A 278 30.03 8.76 3.50
CA GLU A 278 30.32 7.67 2.55
C GLU A 278 29.03 7.14 1.90
N ALA A 279 27.96 7.07 2.68
CA ALA A 279 26.68 6.53 2.24
C ALA A 279 25.50 7.09 3.01
N PHE A 280 24.31 6.93 2.44
CA PHE A 280 23.05 7.01 3.16
C PHE A 280 22.48 5.62 3.37
N ILE A 281 22.02 5.36 4.59
CA ILE A 281 21.30 4.14 4.93
C ILE A 281 19.85 4.46 5.26
N GLN A 282 18.97 3.51 4.98
CA GLN A 282 17.56 3.51 5.33
C GLN A 282 17.28 2.41 6.35
N PHE A 283 16.47 2.73 7.34
CA PHE A 283 16.00 1.77 8.33
C PHE A 283 14.54 2.05 8.68
N ASN A 284 13.89 1.02 9.22
CA ASN A 284 12.48 1.08 9.56
C ASN A 284 12.27 0.63 11.01
N VAL A 285 11.45 1.38 11.75
CA VAL A 285 11.16 1.12 13.15
C VAL A 285 9.73 1.59 13.48
N PRO A 286 8.99 0.92 14.37
CA PRO A 286 7.67 1.40 14.77
C PRO A 286 7.78 2.76 15.46
N GLY A 287 7.06 3.77 14.94
CA GLY A 287 7.19 5.17 15.37
C GLY A 287 7.05 5.38 16.89
N ARG A 288 6.21 4.59 17.57
CA ARG A 288 6.06 4.60 19.04
C ARG A 288 7.39 4.51 19.82
N HIS A 289 8.41 3.88 19.24
CA HIS A 289 9.72 3.74 19.87
C HIS A 289 10.58 5.00 19.75
N LEU A 290 10.20 5.94 18.88
CA LEU A 290 10.88 7.21 18.67
C LEU A 290 10.07 8.43 19.15
N MET A 291 8.79 8.27 19.51
CA MET A 291 7.92 9.39 19.93
C MET A 291 8.45 10.19 21.14
N GLY A 292 9.32 9.60 21.96
CA GLY A 292 9.95 10.30 23.09
C GLY A 292 11.09 11.25 22.69
N VAL A 293 11.60 11.15 21.46
CA VAL A 293 12.76 11.92 20.97
C VAL A 293 12.52 12.60 19.61
N CYS A 294 11.54 12.15 18.83
CA CYS A 294 11.21 12.68 17.51
C CYS A 294 9.76 13.19 17.49
N ASP A 295 9.53 14.42 17.02
CA ASP A 295 8.19 14.88 16.64
C ASP A 295 7.82 14.33 15.26
N LEU A 296 7.20 13.15 15.26
CA LEU A 296 6.86 12.37 14.08
C LEU A 296 5.79 13.03 13.17
N ARG A 297 5.26 14.19 13.57
CA ARG A 297 4.41 15.04 12.72
C ARG A 297 5.22 15.86 11.72
N THR A 298 6.53 15.97 11.94
CA THR A 298 7.49 16.64 11.05
C THR A 298 8.37 15.59 10.35
N ALA A 299 9.12 16.00 9.33
CA ALA A 299 10.01 15.10 8.61
C ALA A 299 11.44 15.05 9.17
N GLY A 300 11.71 15.74 10.29
CA GLY A 300 13.05 15.93 10.85
C GLY A 300 13.76 17.17 10.30
N PRO A 301 15.08 17.31 10.50
CA PRO A 301 15.98 16.32 11.14
C PRO A 301 15.68 16.09 12.61
N PHE A 302 15.91 14.86 13.06
CA PHE A 302 15.84 14.45 14.45
C PHE A 302 17.21 14.01 14.94
N LEU A 303 17.55 14.36 16.18
CA LEU A 303 18.78 13.96 16.83
C LEU A 303 18.44 12.87 17.84
N ILE A 304 18.76 11.61 17.52
CA ILE A 304 18.55 10.50 18.46
C ILE A 304 19.83 10.29 19.30
N PRO A 305 19.74 10.13 20.64
CA PRO A 305 20.91 9.87 21.46
C PRO A 305 21.64 8.59 21.04
N ALA A 306 22.97 8.61 21.05
CA ALA A 306 23.79 7.44 20.71
C ALA A 306 23.47 6.21 21.60
N THR A 307 23.09 6.46 22.86
CA THR A 307 22.65 5.43 23.81
C THR A 307 21.37 4.69 23.37
N MET A 308 20.55 5.31 22.51
CA MET A 308 19.30 4.72 22.01
C MET A 308 19.52 3.79 20.81
N ILE A 309 20.68 3.85 20.14
CA ILE A 309 20.94 3.07 18.91
C ILE A 309 20.77 1.56 19.16
N SER A 310 21.23 1.05 20.31
CA SER A 310 21.05 -0.36 20.67
C SER A 310 19.56 -0.75 20.75
N ASP A 311 18.73 0.12 21.31
CA ASP A 311 17.29 -0.14 21.42
C ASP A 311 16.58 -0.02 20.07
N VAL A 312 16.98 0.94 19.22
CA VAL A 312 16.50 1.02 17.83
C VAL A 312 16.85 -0.27 17.06
N ASN A 313 18.09 -0.75 17.18
CA ASN A 313 18.55 -1.98 16.53
C ASN A 313 17.71 -3.21 16.91
N ARG A 314 17.26 -3.30 18.17
CA ARG A 314 16.37 -4.38 18.65
C ARG A 314 14.94 -4.28 18.11
N LYS A 315 14.57 -3.15 17.51
CA LYS A 315 13.20 -2.84 17.04
C LYS A 315 13.13 -2.61 15.54
N LEU A 316 14.22 -2.85 14.81
CA LEU A 316 14.21 -2.81 13.36
C LEU A 316 13.20 -3.83 12.81
N THR A 317 12.40 -3.39 11.85
CA THR A 317 11.37 -4.21 11.21
C THR A 317 11.85 -4.85 9.91
N ARG A 318 12.99 -4.39 9.39
CA ARG A 318 13.70 -4.97 8.24
C ARG A 318 15.19 -4.70 8.33
N GLN A 319 15.96 -5.34 7.44
CA GLN A 319 17.39 -5.06 7.29
C GLN A 319 17.63 -3.61 6.84
N VAL A 320 18.69 -3.02 7.37
CA VAL A 320 19.19 -1.70 6.99
C VAL A 320 19.58 -1.73 5.51
N GLN A 321 19.06 -0.80 4.72
CA GLN A 321 19.35 -0.71 3.29
C GLN A 321 20.36 0.39 3.03
N ILE A 322 21.34 0.15 2.17
CA ILE A 322 22.21 1.21 1.65
C ILE A 322 21.48 1.81 0.45
N VAL A 323 21.08 3.07 0.53
CA VAL A 323 20.21 3.71 -0.47
C VAL A 323 20.94 4.69 -1.38
N ALA A 324 22.09 5.20 -0.95
CA ALA A 324 23.00 5.98 -1.77
C ALA A 324 24.43 5.78 -1.26
N ARG A 325 25.42 5.81 -2.15
CA ARG A 325 26.83 5.60 -1.82
C ARG A 325 27.70 6.42 -2.77
N ARG A 326 28.81 6.96 -2.25
CA ARG A 326 29.88 7.55 -3.04
C ARG A 326 30.57 6.53 -3.96
#